data_AF-A0A519VH18-F1
#
_entry.id   AF-A0A519VH18-F1
#
_cell.length_a   1.000
_cell.length_b   1.000
_cell.length_c   1.000
_cell.angle_alpha   90.00
_cell.angle_beta   90.00
_cell.angle_gamma   90.00
#
_symmetry.space_group_name_H-M   'P 1'
#
loop_
_entity.id
_entity.type
_entity.pdbx_description
1 polymer ?
#
loop_
_entity_poly.entity_id
_entity_poly.type
_entity_poly.pdbx_seq_one_letter_code
_entity_poly.pdbx_strand_id
1 'polypeptide(L)'
;PWGVATLTQHDPQFHPYHLAPEYPKDAAYHRGTVWPWLNGIAMQRMLEAGQVETAYQLFAHANRQALTLGVVGGLGENLDAYPHPGQLWPKLTGAYLQAWSNAEQLRVWYQYFLGIRPDVPNQHLTLAPRLPAAIQHLDYRFCLGAGSVAAQYQAGPPQTYKYVFQAIEIQVQVDIFPFAPTTVAVQPGDTLQITATAQQLTVEVVAAAGPVCTATAAPSAARLARQAQDDAVLASVAFAAAAGQPSGGGGRRLSSGPR
;
A
#
# COMPACT_ATOMS: atom_id res chain seq x y z
N PRO A 1 8.57 8.22 -7.54
CA PRO A 1 8.90 8.76 -6.19
C PRO A 1 9.95 7.89 -5.47
N TRP A 2 10.93 8.49 -4.78
CA TRP A 2 11.95 7.75 -4.00
C TRP A 2 11.64 7.70 -2.50
N GLY A 3 10.75 8.57 -2.05
CA GLY A 3 10.27 8.64 -0.68
C GLY A 3 9.83 10.05 -0.32
N VAL A 4 9.55 10.24 0.96
CA VAL A 4 9.07 11.51 1.53
C VAL A 4 10.23 12.26 2.17
N ALA A 5 10.44 13.50 1.74
CA ALA A 5 11.40 14.40 2.36
C ALA A 5 10.90 14.86 3.73
N THR A 6 11.81 15.09 4.67
CA THR A 6 11.49 15.50 6.04
C THR A 6 11.04 16.96 6.17
N LEU A 7 11.18 17.75 5.10
CA LEU A 7 10.70 19.13 5.00
C LEU A 7 10.24 19.42 3.56
N THR A 8 9.34 20.39 3.38
CA THR A 8 8.92 20.81 2.04
C THR A 8 10.05 21.51 1.30
N GLN A 9 10.19 21.21 0.00
CA GLN A 9 11.19 21.83 -0.88
C GLN A 9 11.01 23.35 -1.08
N HIS A 10 9.86 23.89 -0.69
CA HIS A 10 9.56 25.32 -0.74
C HIS A 10 10.00 26.06 0.53
N ASP A 11 10.43 25.35 1.56
CA ASP A 11 10.93 25.95 2.79
C ASP A 11 12.36 26.48 2.57
N PRO A 12 12.69 27.72 2.96
CA PRO A 12 14.05 28.25 2.85
C PRO A 12 15.08 27.45 3.67
N GLN A 13 14.62 26.65 4.62
CA GLN A 13 15.45 25.78 5.44
C GLN A 13 15.66 24.38 4.84
N PHE A 14 15.18 24.13 3.62
CA PHE A 14 15.29 22.86 2.94
C PHE A 14 16.73 22.54 2.51
N HIS A 15 17.22 21.41 3.01
CA HIS A 15 18.57 20.88 2.84
C HIS A 15 18.49 19.54 2.08
N PRO A 16 18.65 19.55 0.74
CA PRO A 16 18.39 18.37 -0.08
C PRO A 16 19.47 17.28 0.01
N TYR A 17 20.65 17.58 0.52
CA TYR A 17 21.78 16.64 0.53
C TYR A 17 22.24 16.42 1.96
N HIS A 18 22.35 15.17 2.41
CA HIS A 18 22.74 14.87 3.78
C HIS A 18 24.18 15.33 4.08
N LEU A 19 25.04 15.44 3.06
CA LEU A 19 26.40 15.96 3.18
C LEU A 19 26.60 17.09 2.17
N ALA A 20 26.79 18.31 2.65
CA ALA A 20 27.04 19.49 1.84
C ALA A 20 28.00 20.46 2.58
N PRO A 21 28.81 21.28 1.87
CA PRO A 21 29.69 22.27 2.51
C PRO A 21 28.95 23.38 3.27
N GLU A 22 27.71 23.68 2.89
CA GLU A 22 26.95 24.85 3.35
C GLU A 22 26.35 24.67 4.76
N TYR A 23 26.29 23.43 5.26
CA TYR A 23 25.71 23.12 6.57
C TYR A 23 26.29 21.83 7.17
N PRO A 24 26.25 21.67 8.50
CA PRO A 24 26.60 20.40 9.14
C PRO A 24 25.72 19.26 8.64
N LYS A 25 26.28 18.06 8.52
CA LYS A 25 25.59 16.85 8.03
C LYS A 25 24.18 16.69 8.62
N ASP A 26 24.08 16.68 9.94
CA ASP A 26 22.82 16.40 10.65
C ASP A 26 21.75 17.51 10.48
N ALA A 27 22.13 18.68 9.95
CA ALA A 27 21.17 19.74 9.66
C ALA A 27 20.12 19.29 8.64
N ALA A 28 20.47 18.41 7.70
CA ALA A 28 19.55 17.93 6.67
C ALA A 28 18.59 16.82 7.13
N TYR A 29 18.87 16.20 8.29
CA TYR A 29 18.13 15.03 8.78
C TYR A 29 16.62 15.30 8.91
N HIS A 30 16.26 16.40 9.58
CA HIS A 30 14.87 16.85 9.73
C HIS A 30 14.52 18.03 8.81
N ARG A 31 15.36 18.32 7.81
CA ARG A 31 15.21 19.52 6.98
C ARG A 31 15.31 19.24 5.49
N GLY A 32 15.17 18.01 5.01
CA GLY A 32 15.03 17.81 3.58
C GLY A 32 15.48 16.46 3.04
N THR A 33 16.28 15.69 3.78
CA THR A 33 16.56 14.31 3.39
C THR A 33 15.27 13.50 3.27
N VAL A 34 15.27 12.51 2.38
CA VAL A 34 14.22 11.50 2.37
C VAL A 34 14.45 10.56 3.53
N TRP A 35 13.42 10.33 4.33
CA TRP A 35 13.44 9.33 5.41
C TRP A 35 12.48 8.19 5.07
N PRO A 36 12.97 6.99 4.69
CA PRO A 36 12.11 5.88 4.25
C PRO A 36 11.02 5.48 5.24
N TRP A 37 11.23 5.71 6.53
CA TRP A 37 10.20 5.57 7.57
C TRP A 37 8.89 6.29 7.22
N LEU A 38 8.96 7.52 6.71
CA LEU A 38 7.79 8.33 6.36
C LEU A 38 7.00 7.76 5.17
N ASN A 39 7.60 6.86 4.40
CA ASN A 39 6.92 6.25 3.25
C ASN A 39 5.73 5.40 3.70
N GLY A 40 5.79 4.75 4.86
CA GLY A 40 4.70 3.91 5.37
C GLY A 40 3.41 4.70 5.57
N ILE A 41 3.48 5.79 6.34
CA ILE A 41 2.31 6.66 6.55
C ILE A 41 1.86 7.34 5.26
N ALA A 42 2.78 7.75 4.39
CA ALA A 42 2.41 8.37 3.13
C ALA A 42 1.66 7.41 2.20
N MET A 43 2.16 6.18 2.02
CA MET A 43 1.49 5.14 1.24
C MET A 43 0.13 4.78 1.85
N GLN A 44 0.03 4.70 3.17
CA GLN A 44 -1.26 4.52 3.84
C GLN A 44 -2.27 5.62 3.45
N ARG A 45 -1.88 6.90 3.52
CA ARG A 45 -2.79 8.01 3.16
C ARG A 45 -3.15 8.02 1.68
N MET A 46 -2.20 7.66 0.81
CA MET A 46 -2.49 7.46 -0.61
C MET A 46 -3.54 6.37 -0.82
N LEU A 47 -3.43 5.22 -0.15
CA LEU A 47 -4.38 4.11 -0.26
C LEU A 47 -5.78 4.48 0.29
N GLU A 48 -5.83 5.23 1.39
CA GLU A 48 -7.08 5.77 1.95
C GLU A 48 -7.76 6.77 1.00
N ALA A 49 -6.98 7.52 0.21
CA ALA A 49 -7.45 8.44 -0.83
C ALA A 49 -7.63 7.79 -2.22
N GLY A 50 -7.56 6.45 -2.31
CA GLY A 50 -7.75 5.71 -3.56
C GLY A 50 -6.58 5.77 -4.56
N GLN A 51 -5.43 6.35 -4.19
CA GLN A 51 -4.23 6.46 -5.04
C GLN A 51 -3.37 5.20 -5.00
N VAL A 52 -3.97 4.03 -5.29
CA VAL A 52 -3.34 2.71 -5.14
C VAL A 52 -2.07 2.56 -5.98
N GLU A 53 -2.12 2.96 -7.26
CA GLU A 53 -0.99 2.83 -8.17
C GLU A 53 0.21 3.68 -7.74
N THR A 54 -0.06 4.90 -7.29
CA THR A 54 0.95 5.82 -6.77
C THR A 54 1.62 5.27 -5.51
N ALA A 55 0.82 4.75 -4.56
CA ALA A 55 1.34 4.10 -3.37
C ALA A 55 2.21 2.89 -3.75
N TYR A 56 1.76 2.08 -4.71
CA TYR A 56 2.49 0.91 -5.16
C TYR A 56 3.80 1.24 -5.89
N GLN A 57 3.84 2.32 -6.67
CA GLN A 57 5.09 2.79 -7.26
C GLN A 57 6.14 3.12 -6.19
N LEU A 58 5.74 3.82 -5.12
CA LEU A 58 6.63 4.09 -3.99
C LEU A 58 7.05 2.80 -3.28
N PHE A 59 6.10 1.89 -3.03
CA PHE A 59 6.36 0.58 -2.43
C PHE A 59 7.40 -0.22 -3.25
N ALA A 60 7.22 -0.29 -4.57
CA ALA A 60 8.11 -0.99 -5.48
C ALA A 60 9.52 -0.39 -5.52
N HIS A 61 9.63 0.94 -5.48
CA HIS A 61 10.92 1.62 -5.41
C HIS A 61 11.66 1.35 -4.09
N ALA A 62 10.95 1.35 -2.96
CA ALA A 62 11.52 0.95 -1.67
C ALA A 62 11.96 -0.52 -1.69
N ASN A 63 11.18 -1.43 -2.28
CA ASN A 63 11.59 -2.83 -2.42
C ASN A 63 12.84 -2.99 -3.30
N ARG A 64 12.93 -2.24 -4.41
CA ARG A 64 14.16 -2.22 -5.22
C ARG A 64 15.35 -1.78 -4.38
N GLN A 65 15.22 -0.71 -3.58
CA GLN A 65 16.27 -0.29 -2.67
C GLN A 65 16.68 -1.43 -1.73
N ALA A 66 15.72 -2.04 -1.02
CA ALA A 66 16.00 -3.12 -0.08
C ALA A 66 16.65 -4.35 -0.74
N LEU A 67 16.35 -4.63 -2.01
CA LEU A 67 16.89 -5.80 -2.72
C LEU A 67 18.23 -5.53 -3.41
N THR A 68 18.52 -4.29 -3.83
CA THR A 68 19.63 -4.01 -4.74
C THR A 68 20.57 -2.89 -4.29
N LEU A 69 20.30 -2.19 -3.19
CA LEU A 69 21.08 -1.02 -2.76
C LEU A 69 21.37 -1.05 -1.24
N GLY A 70 22.61 -0.77 -0.85
CA GLY A 70 23.00 -0.73 0.56
C GLY A 70 23.06 -2.12 1.20
N VAL A 71 22.42 -2.30 2.35
CA VAL A 71 22.31 -3.59 3.03
C VAL A 71 21.16 -4.39 2.40
N VAL A 72 21.48 -5.52 1.77
CA VAL A 72 20.46 -6.40 1.19
C VAL A 72 19.49 -6.86 2.26
N GLY A 73 18.19 -6.69 2.00
CA GLY A 73 17.10 -6.92 2.95
C GLY A 73 16.79 -5.73 3.87
N GLY A 74 17.50 -4.61 3.73
CA GLY A 74 17.41 -3.45 4.61
C GLY A 74 17.05 -2.15 3.87
N LEU A 75 16.24 -1.31 4.51
CA LEU A 75 16.12 0.09 4.14
C LEU A 75 17.07 0.92 5.00
N GLY A 76 17.83 1.80 4.34
CA GLY A 76 18.75 2.72 4.99
C GLY A 76 18.03 3.79 5.80
N GLU A 77 18.81 4.52 6.61
CA GLU A 77 18.31 5.62 7.42
C GLU A 77 17.77 6.77 6.57
N ASN A 78 18.57 7.29 5.64
CA ASN A 78 18.14 8.39 4.78
C ASN A 78 18.57 8.17 3.32
N LEU A 79 17.95 8.97 2.45
CA LEU A 79 18.48 9.27 1.14
C LEU A 79 18.60 10.78 0.99
N ASP A 80 19.50 11.22 0.12
CA ASP A 80 19.44 12.59 -0.40
C ASP A 80 18.06 12.83 -1.06
N ALA A 81 17.56 14.06 -0.99
CA ALA A 81 16.27 14.44 -1.57
C ALA A 81 16.24 14.28 -3.10
N TYR A 82 17.40 14.52 -3.72
CA TYR A 82 17.58 14.48 -5.16
C TYR A 82 18.78 13.60 -5.55
N PRO A 83 18.72 12.95 -6.73
CA PRO A 83 19.91 12.36 -7.33
C PRO A 83 20.98 13.42 -7.61
N HIS A 84 22.25 13.06 -7.43
CA HIS A 84 23.38 13.89 -7.85
C HIS A 84 23.47 13.93 -9.40
N PRO A 85 24.15 14.93 -9.99
CA PRO A 85 24.32 15.01 -11.44
C PRO A 85 24.83 13.70 -12.06
N GLY A 86 24.15 13.22 -13.10
CA GLY A 86 24.47 11.96 -13.78
C GLY A 86 23.97 10.69 -13.07
N GLN A 87 23.33 10.80 -11.90
CA GLN A 87 22.75 9.66 -11.19
C GLN A 87 21.23 9.58 -11.42
N LEU A 88 20.74 8.34 -11.55
CA LEU A 88 19.30 8.07 -11.68
C LEU A 88 18.59 7.92 -10.33
N TRP A 89 19.34 7.64 -9.26
CA TRP A 89 18.81 7.37 -7.92
C TRP A 89 19.49 8.26 -6.88
N PRO A 90 18.75 8.72 -5.86
CA PRO A 90 19.33 9.45 -4.75
C PRO A 90 20.30 8.57 -3.97
N LYS A 91 21.35 9.19 -3.43
CA LYS A 91 22.38 8.52 -2.65
C LYS A 91 21.82 8.08 -1.30
N LEU A 92 22.16 6.86 -0.87
CA LEU A 92 21.90 6.40 0.50
C LEU A 92 22.84 7.12 1.48
N THR A 93 22.30 7.59 2.60
CA THR A 93 23.03 8.34 3.61
C THR A 93 22.58 7.95 5.02
N GLY A 94 23.31 8.41 6.04
CA GLY A 94 23.06 8.00 7.42
C GLY A 94 23.50 6.56 7.70
N ALA A 95 22.87 5.94 8.68
CA ALA A 95 23.06 4.54 9.05
C ALA A 95 22.61 3.58 7.93
N TYR A 96 23.33 2.48 7.82
CA TYR A 96 23.13 1.47 6.77
C TYR A 96 21.74 0.79 6.81
N LEU A 97 21.12 0.71 7.98
CA LEU A 97 19.82 0.07 8.20
C LEU A 97 19.08 0.73 9.36
N GLN A 98 17.75 0.89 9.21
CA GLN A 98 16.86 1.26 10.31
C GLN A 98 15.66 0.33 10.40
N ALA A 99 15.49 -0.30 11.58
CA ALA A 99 14.44 -1.28 11.81
C ALA A 99 13.03 -0.71 11.59
N TRP A 100 12.80 0.56 11.92
CA TRP A 100 11.49 1.18 11.75
C TRP A 100 11.14 1.49 10.29
N SER A 101 12.12 1.76 9.41
CA SER A 101 11.88 1.89 7.97
C SER A 101 11.42 0.55 7.37
N ASN A 102 12.08 -0.54 7.74
CA ASN A 102 11.65 -1.89 7.37
C ASN A 102 10.27 -2.24 7.95
N ALA A 103 10.03 -1.89 9.22
CA ALA A 103 8.75 -2.14 9.87
C ALA A 103 7.60 -1.42 9.16
N GLU A 104 7.77 -0.16 8.79
CA GLU A 104 6.74 0.61 8.05
C GLU A 104 6.48 0.04 6.64
N GLN A 105 7.53 -0.42 5.94
CA GLN A 105 7.39 -1.08 4.64
C GLN A 105 6.57 -2.37 4.75
N LEU A 106 6.83 -3.20 5.77
CA LEU A 106 6.05 -4.41 6.01
C LEU A 106 4.63 -4.08 6.49
N ARG A 107 4.48 -3.13 7.41
CA ARG A 107 3.19 -2.73 7.99
C ARG A 107 2.22 -2.30 6.89
N VAL A 108 2.65 -1.44 5.97
CA VAL A 108 1.75 -0.95 4.91
C VAL A 108 1.35 -2.07 3.94
N TRP A 109 2.24 -3.02 3.67
CA TRP A 109 1.91 -4.21 2.87
C TRP A 109 0.76 -5.00 3.51
N TYR A 110 0.93 -5.42 4.76
CA TYR A 110 -0.07 -6.24 5.44
C TYR A 110 -1.36 -5.48 5.76
N GLN A 111 -1.26 -4.26 6.32
CA GLN A 111 -2.43 -3.56 6.85
C GLN A 111 -3.21 -2.76 5.81
N TYR A 112 -2.58 -2.35 4.69
CA TYR A 112 -3.20 -1.44 3.73
C TYR A 112 -3.24 -1.98 2.30
N PHE A 113 -2.19 -2.63 1.78
CA PHE A 113 -2.30 -3.32 0.48
C PHE A 113 -3.13 -4.59 0.57
N LEU A 114 -2.77 -5.52 1.46
CA LEU A 114 -3.58 -6.70 1.76
C LEU A 114 -4.84 -6.34 2.56
N GLY A 115 -4.80 -5.21 3.28
CA GLY A 115 -5.95 -4.68 3.99
C GLY A 115 -6.32 -5.46 5.25
N ILE A 116 -5.38 -6.18 5.85
CA ILE A 116 -5.61 -7.02 7.04
C ILE A 116 -5.44 -6.14 8.29
N ARG A 117 -6.54 -5.81 8.95
CA ARG A 117 -6.50 -5.02 10.20
C ARG A 117 -7.26 -5.74 11.31
N PRO A 118 -6.57 -6.55 12.12
CA PRO A 118 -7.18 -7.25 13.23
C PRO A 118 -7.36 -6.33 14.44
N ASP A 119 -8.52 -6.41 15.06
CA ASP A 119 -8.84 -5.88 16.37
C ASP A 119 -9.18 -7.07 17.27
N VAL A 120 -8.12 -7.74 17.72
CA VAL A 120 -8.18 -9.01 18.45
C VAL A 120 -8.99 -8.89 19.75
N PRO A 121 -8.83 -7.84 20.58
CA PRO A 121 -9.62 -7.69 21.81
C PRO A 121 -11.13 -7.64 21.56
N ASN A 122 -11.57 -7.09 20.44
CA ASN A 122 -12.98 -6.99 20.08
C ASN A 122 -13.45 -8.11 19.13
N GLN A 123 -12.60 -9.11 18.84
CA GLN A 123 -12.89 -10.19 17.90
C GLN A 123 -13.38 -9.67 16.54
N HIS A 124 -12.74 -8.60 16.06
CA HIS A 124 -13.05 -7.96 14.79
C HIS A 124 -11.86 -8.07 13.84
N LEU A 125 -12.16 -8.25 12.56
CA LEU A 125 -11.18 -8.21 11.47
C LEU A 125 -11.74 -7.36 10.34
N THR A 126 -11.03 -6.28 10.00
CA THR A 126 -11.29 -5.61 8.74
C THR A 126 -10.45 -6.24 7.64
N LEU A 127 -11.11 -6.59 6.53
CA LEU A 127 -10.50 -6.97 5.27
C LEU A 127 -10.80 -5.88 4.23
N ALA A 128 -9.82 -5.02 3.96
CA ALA A 128 -9.93 -3.88 3.07
C ALA A 128 -8.81 -3.85 2.00
N PRO A 129 -8.70 -4.88 1.15
CA PRO A 129 -7.62 -4.96 0.17
C PRO A 129 -7.63 -3.78 -0.80
N ARG A 130 -6.44 -3.28 -1.13
CA ARG A 130 -6.17 -2.19 -2.08
C ARG A 130 -4.99 -2.60 -2.96
N LEU A 131 -5.22 -3.61 -3.79
CA LEU A 131 -4.18 -4.22 -4.61
C LEU A 131 -4.00 -3.45 -5.93
N PRO A 132 -2.75 -3.20 -6.36
CA PRO A 132 -2.46 -2.53 -7.62
C PRO A 132 -2.76 -3.43 -8.82
N ALA A 133 -2.95 -2.81 -9.99
CA ALA A 133 -3.17 -3.52 -11.25
C ALA A 133 -2.02 -4.46 -11.63
N ALA A 134 -0.81 -4.26 -11.10
CA ALA A 134 0.33 -5.14 -11.32
C ALA A 134 0.15 -6.54 -10.69
N ILE A 135 -0.73 -6.69 -9.69
CA ILE A 135 -1.01 -7.97 -9.04
C ILE A 135 -2.27 -8.56 -9.65
N GLN A 136 -2.11 -9.65 -10.40
CA GLN A 136 -3.22 -10.34 -11.07
C GLN A 136 -3.74 -11.54 -10.27
N HIS A 137 -2.84 -12.19 -9.53
CA HIS A 137 -3.13 -13.33 -8.67
C HIS A 137 -2.23 -13.25 -7.45
N LEU A 138 -2.76 -13.58 -6.28
CA LEU A 138 -1.99 -13.61 -5.04
C LEU A 138 -2.54 -14.65 -4.07
N ASP A 139 -1.67 -15.56 -3.64
CA ASP A 139 -1.91 -16.48 -2.51
C ASP A 139 -1.09 -16.03 -1.31
N TYR A 140 -1.71 -15.98 -0.14
CA TYR A 140 -1.06 -15.57 1.09
C TYR A 140 -1.71 -16.19 2.32
N ARG A 141 -1.00 -16.13 3.44
CA ARG A 141 -1.50 -16.60 4.74
C ARG A 141 -1.14 -15.57 5.81
N PHE A 142 -2.02 -15.42 6.78
CA PHE A 142 -1.76 -14.62 7.96
C PHE A 142 -2.32 -15.30 9.21
N CYS A 143 -1.75 -14.95 10.37
CA CYS A 143 -2.18 -15.47 11.67
C CYS A 143 -3.09 -14.45 12.36
N LEU A 144 -4.04 -14.94 13.13
CA LEU A 144 -4.94 -14.15 13.97
C LEU A 144 -5.05 -14.83 15.34
N GLY A 145 -4.31 -14.33 16.34
CA GLY A 145 -4.17 -15.03 17.61
C GLY A 145 -3.63 -16.44 17.40
N ALA A 146 -4.37 -17.46 17.87
CA ALA A 146 -4.05 -18.87 17.66
C ALA A 146 -4.56 -19.45 16.32
N GLY A 147 -5.41 -18.71 15.61
CA GLY A 147 -5.97 -19.12 14.32
C GLY A 147 -5.13 -18.67 13.13
N SER A 148 -5.50 -19.17 11.95
CA SER A 148 -4.87 -18.76 10.70
C SER A 148 -5.88 -18.60 9.57
N VAL A 149 -5.54 -17.77 8.59
CA VAL A 149 -6.37 -17.53 7.42
C VAL A 149 -5.54 -17.74 6.17
N ALA A 150 -5.95 -18.67 5.33
CA ALA A 150 -5.42 -18.81 3.97
C ALA A 150 -6.25 -17.94 3.03
N ALA A 151 -5.59 -17.08 2.26
CA ALA A 151 -6.23 -16.08 1.44
C ALA A 151 -5.77 -16.18 -0.01
N GLN A 152 -6.72 -15.96 -0.93
CA GLN A 152 -6.47 -15.93 -2.37
C GLN A 152 -7.15 -14.70 -2.95
N TYR A 153 -6.49 -14.09 -3.93
CA TYR A 153 -7.00 -12.97 -4.70
C TYR A 153 -6.81 -13.24 -6.18
N GLN A 154 -7.84 -12.94 -6.97
CA GLN A 154 -7.75 -12.92 -8.43
C GLN A 154 -8.34 -11.61 -8.97
N ALA A 155 -7.56 -10.93 -9.80
CA ALA A 155 -7.99 -9.74 -10.53
C ALA A 155 -8.92 -10.11 -11.69
N GLY A 156 -9.71 -9.14 -12.14
CA GLY A 156 -10.58 -9.26 -13.32
C GLY A 156 -11.99 -8.78 -13.04
N PRO A 157 -12.88 -8.85 -14.05
CA PRO A 157 -14.33 -8.81 -13.86
C PRO A 157 -14.90 -10.24 -13.99
N PRO A 158 -15.41 -10.86 -12.90
CA PRO A 158 -15.40 -10.34 -11.53
C PRO A 158 -14.03 -10.43 -10.86
N GLN A 159 -13.80 -9.55 -9.91
CA GLN A 159 -12.65 -9.56 -9.01
C GLN A 159 -13.03 -10.45 -7.82
N THR A 160 -12.17 -11.39 -7.45
CA THR A 160 -12.51 -12.39 -6.43
C THR A 160 -11.51 -12.42 -5.28
N TYR A 161 -12.03 -12.69 -4.10
CA TYR A 161 -11.26 -12.95 -2.90
C TYR A 161 -11.82 -14.19 -2.20
N LYS A 162 -10.93 -14.99 -1.64
CA LYS A 162 -11.29 -16.15 -0.84
C LYS A 162 -10.46 -16.14 0.44
N TYR A 163 -11.10 -16.32 1.58
CA TYR A 163 -10.45 -16.43 2.88
C TYR A 163 -10.97 -17.68 3.59
N VAL A 164 -10.07 -18.60 3.91
CA VAL A 164 -10.40 -19.85 4.64
C VAL A 164 -9.91 -19.71 6.06
N PHE A 165 -10.83 -19.68 7.01
CA PHE A 165 -10.54 -19.45 8.42
C PHE A 165 -10.33 -20.77 9.15
N GLN A 166 -9.26 -20.85 9.95
CA GLN A 166 -8.95 -22.02 10.76
C GLN A 166 -8.80 -21.64 12.22
N ALA A 167 -9.49 -22.38 13.08
CA ALA A 167 -9.41 -22.25 14.54
C ALA A 167 -9.67 -20.83 15.07
N ILE A 168 -10.54 -20.06 14.40
CA ILE A 168 -10.94 -18.72 14.85
C ILE A 168 -12.40 -18.46 14.51
N GLU A 169 -13.13 -17.94 15.49
CA GLU A 169 -14.42 -17.28 15.34
C GLU A 169 -14.18 -15.77 15.39
N ILE A 170 -14.73 -15.03 14.41
CA ILE A 170 -14.47 -13.59 14.30
C ILE A 170 -15.56 -12.87 13.50
N GLN A 171 -15.81 -11.60 13.81
CA GLN A 171 -16.60 -10.72 12.96
C GLN A 171 -15.71 -10.08 11.89
N VAL A 172 -16.05 -10.29 10.63
CA VAL A 172 -15.29 -9.78 9.49
C VAL A 172 -16.02 -8.61 8.84
N GLN A 173 -15.40 -7.44 8.87
CA GLN A 173 -15.83 -6.29 8.09
C GLN A 173 -15.11 -6.30 6.73
N VAL A 174 -15.86 -6.57 5.67
CA VAL A 174 -15.42 -6.54 4.29
C VAL A 174 -15.57 -5.12 3.74
N ASP A 175 -14.47 -4.49 3.37
CA ASP A 175 -14.44 -3.14 2.78
C ASP A 175 -13.79 -3.16 1.38
N ILE A 176 -14.61 -3.47 0.39
CA ILE A 176 -14.25 -3.40 -1.03
C ILE A 176 -14.82 -2.12 -1.63
N PHE A 177 -13.96 -1.21 -2.10
CA PHE A 177 -14.40 -0.02 -2.82
C PHE A 177 -15.01 -0.43 -4.18
N PRO A 178 -16.10 0.22 -4.67
CA PRO A 178 -16.80 1.39 -4.13
C PRO A 178 -18.01 1.07 -3.23
N PHE A 179 -18.12 -0.15 -2.71
CA PHE A 179 -19.30 -0.61 -1.96
C PHE A 179 -19.28 -0.10 -0.52
N ALA A 180 -20.44 -0.06 0.14
CA ALA A 180 -20.45 0.16 1.60
C ALA A 180 -19.84 -1.06 2.30
N PRO A 181 -19.12 -0.90 3.43
CA PRO A 181 -18.58 -2.03 4.17
C PRO A 181 -19.69 -2.99 4.63
N THR A 182 -19.47 -4.28 4.47
CA THR A 182 -20.40 -5.36 4.85
C THR A 182 -19.79 -6.16 5.99
N THR A 183 -20.58 -6.46 7.03
CA THR A 183 -20.10 -7.27 8.16
C THR A 183 -20.71 -8.66 8.09
N VAL A 184 -19.89 -9.69 8.29
CA VAL A 184 -20.31 -11.09 8.37
C VAL A 184 -19.60 -11.78 9.52
N ALA A 185 -20.29 -12.70 10.19
CA ALA A 185 -19.66 -13.58 11.17
C ALA A 185 -19.06 -14.79 10.44
N VAL A 186 -17.86 -15.22 10.86
CA VAL A 186 -17.24 -16.45 10.36
C VAL A 186 -16.88 -17.35 11.54
N GLN A 187 -17.09 -18.65 11.35
CA GLN A 187 -16.75 -19.70 12.31
C GLN A 187 -15.48 -20.45 11.87
N PRO A 188 -14.82 -21.19 12.78
CA PRO A 188 -13.70 -22.04 12.42
C PRO A 188 -14.06 -23.04 11.32
N GLY A 189 -13.29 -23.05 10.23
CA GLY A 189 -13.51 -23.92 9.06
C GLY A 189 -14.32 -23.26 7.94
N ASP A 190 -14.93 -22.10 8.18
CA ASP A 190 -15.67 -21.38 7.16
C ASP A 190 -14.77 -20.79 6.08
N THR A 191 -15.34 -20.66 4.89
CA THR A 191 -14.76 -19.92 3.77
C THR A 191 -15.59 -18.66 3.49
N LEU A 192 -14.95 -17.50 3.57
CA LEU A 192 -15.50 -16.24 3.07
C LEU A 192 -15.10 -16.07 1.60
N GLN A 193 -16.08 -16.01 0.71
CA GLN A 193 -15.91 -15.72 -0.71
C GLN A 193 -16.49 -14.35 -1.02
N ILE A 194 -15.71 -13.53 -1.74
CA ILE A 194 -16.12 -12.20 -2.15
C ILE A 194 -15.95 -12.08 -3.65
N THR A 195 -17.01 -11.66 -4.33
CA THR A 195 -17.03 -11.43 -5.78
C THR A 195 -17.48 -10.01 -6.04
N ALA A 196 -16.66 -9.21 -6.73
CA ALA A 196 -16.96 -7.81 -7.05
C ALA A 196 -17.00 -7.59 -8.57
N THR A 197 -18.07 -6.97 -9.05
CA THR A 197 -18.20 -6.43 -10.40
C THR A 197 -18.31 -4.90 -10.35
N ALA A 198 -18.48 -4.24 -11.48
CA ALA A 198 -18.72 -2.80 -11.50
C ALA A 198 -20.09 -2.42 -10.87
N GLN A 199 -21.05 -3.35 -10.80
CA GLN A 199 -22.43 -3.08 -10.39
C GLN A 199 -22.81 -3.75 -9.07
N GLN A 200 -22.09 -4.77 -8.63
CA GLN A 200 -22.47 -5.54 -7.45
C GLN A 200 -21.26 -6.15 -6.73
N LEU A 201 -21.30 -6.09 -5.41
CA LEU A 201 -20.51 -6.90 -4.50
C LEU A 201 -21.37 -8.04 -3.99
N THR A 202 -20.85 -9.25 -4.00
CA THR A 202 -21.41 -10.42 -3.32
C THR A 202 -20.42 -10.89 -2.28
N VAL A 203 -20.86 -11.03 -1.03
CA VAL A 203 -20.09 -11.55 0.10
C VAL A 203 -20.80 -12.79 0.61
N GLU A 204 -20.15 -13.94 0.55
CA GLU A 204 -20.72 -15.23 0.92
C GLU A 204 -19.85 -15.94 1.95
N VAL A 205 -20.46 -16.44 3.02
CA VAL A 205 -19.82 -17.35 3.98
C VAL A 205 -20.32 -18.75 3.71
N VAL A 206 -19.40 -19.68 3.49
CA VAL A 206 -19.67 -21.09 3.17
C VAL A 206 -19.05 -21.98 4.24
N ALA A 207 -19.88 -22.75 4.93
CA ALA A 207 -19.48 -23.80 5.86
C ALA A 207 -19.38 -25.15 5.13
N ALA A 208 -18.91 -26.19 5.84
CA ALA A 208 -18.86 -27.55 5.29
C ALA A 208 -20.23 -28.09 4.85
N ALA A 209 -21.32 -27.65 5.49
CA ALA A 209 -22.69 -28.06 5.17
C ALA A 209 -23.32 -27.27 4.00
N GLY A 210 -22.65 -26.22 3.50
CA GLY A 210 -23.14 -25.35 2.43
C GLY A 210 -23.08 -23.85 2.77
N PRO A 211 -23.67 -23.00 1.92
CA PRO A 211 -23.75 -21.55 2.16
C PRO A 211 -24.50 -21.22 3.46
N VAL A 212 -23.92 -20.33 4.27
CA VAL A 212 -24.45 -19.91 5.58
C VAL A 212 -25.07 -18.52 5.49
N CYS A 213 -24.38 -17.60 4.81
CA CYS A 213 -24.79 -16.20 4.70
C CYS A 213 -24.38 -15.67 3.34
N THR A 214 -25.27 -14.90 2.71
CA THR A 214 -24.97 -14.16 1.48
C THR A 214 -25.48 -12.73 1.65
N ALA A 215 -24.61 -11.76 1.42
CA ALA A 215 -24.93 -10.35 1.40
C ALA A 215 -24.52 -9.75 0.05
N THR A 216 -25.33 -8.83 -0.46
CA THR A 216 -25.02 -8.10 -1.69
C THR A 216 -25.07 -6.59 -1.46
N ALA A 217 -24.28 -5.85 -2.22
CA ALA A 217 -24.28 -4.40 -2.18
C ALA A 217 -24.09 -3.81 -3.59
N ALA A 218 -24.76 -2.70 -3.86
CA ALA A 218 -24.50 -1.85 -5.02
C ALA A 218 -23.44 -0.79 -4.68
N PRO A 219 -22.77 -0.18 -5.68
CA PRO A 219 -21.80 0.89 -5.45
C PRO A 219 -22.39 2.03 -4.62
N SER A 220 -21.61 2.53 -3.65
CA SER A 220 -22.03 3.64 -2.79
C SER A 220 -21.78 4.98 -3.47
N ALA A 221 -22.86 5.72 -3.75
CA ALA A 221 -22.78 7.06 -4.32
C ALA A 221 -21.93 8.02 -3.46
N ALA A 222 -22.03 7.92 -2.13
CA ALA A 222 -21.24 8.73 -1.21
C ALA A 222 -19.74 8.44 -1.30
N ARG A 223 -19.34 7.17 -1.42
CA ARG A 223 -17.92 6.80 -1.57
C ARG A 223 -17.37 7.22 -2.93
N LEU A 224 -18.15 7.08 -3.99
CA LEU A 224 -17.78 7.55 -5.32
C LEU A 224 -17.59 9.08 -5.36
N ALA A 225 -18.51 9.82 -4.73
CA ALA A 225 -18.40 11.28 -4.62
C ALA A 225 -17.16 11.68 -3.80
N ARG A 226 -16.86 10.95 -2.70
CA ARG A 226 -15.66 11.18 -1.92
C ARG A 226 -14.38 10.91 -2.72
N GLN A 227 -14.33 9.80 -3.46
CA GLN A 227 -13.19 9.48 -4.32
C GLN A 227 -12.95 10.58 -5.36
N ALA A 228 -14.01 11.07 -6.02
CA ALA A 228 -13.89 12.17 -6.97
C ALA A 228 -13.33 13.45 -6.34
N GLN A 229 -13.69 13.74 -5.08
CA GLN A 229 -13.12 14.86 -4.33
C GLN A 229 -11.62 14.64 -4.03
N ASP A 230 -11.26 13.46 -3.54
CA ASP A 230 -9.86 13.13 -3.23
C ASP A 230 -8.99 13.16 -4.51
N ASP A 231 -9.49 12.63 -5.63
CA ASP A 231 -8.85 12.71 -6.95
C ASP A 231 -8.66 14.17 -7.40
N ALA A 232 -9.66 15.02 -7.22
CA ALA A 232 -9.57 16.43 -7.59
C ALA A 232 -8.52 17.20 -6.76
N VAL A 233 -8.42 16.91 -5.46
CA VAL A 233 -7.40 17.50 -4.58
C VAL A 233 -5.99 17.06 -4.99
N LEU A 234 -5.83 15.82 -5.44
CA LEU A 234 -4.53 15.23 -5.78
C LEU A 234 -4.13 15.41 -7.24
N ALA A 235 -5.02 15.89 -8.11
CA ALA A 235 -4.78 16.05 -9.54
C ALA A 235 -3.56 16.93 -9.88
N SER A 236 -3.22 17.89 -9.03
CA SER A 236 -2.07 18.79 -9.20
C SER A 236 -0.84 18.41 -8.37
N VAL A 237 -0.91 17.32 -7.59
CA VAL A 237 0.20 16.87 -6.75
C VAL A 237 1.19 16.09 -7.62
N ALA A 238 2.32 16.73 -7.93
CA ALA A 238 3.43 16.07 -8.60
C ALA A 238 4.33 15.37 -7.58
N PHE A 239 4.60 14.09 -7.79
CA PHE A 239 5.68 13.41 -7.08
C PHE A 239 7.03 13.84 -7.67
N ALA A 240 8.04 14.01 -6.81
CA ALA A 240 9.39 14.28 -7.28
C ALA A 240 9.84 13.22 -8.29
N ALA A 241 10.17 13.69 -9.50
CA ALA A 241 10.72 12.89 -10.58
C ALA A 241 12.25 13.08 -10.62
N ALA A 242 12.99 12.08 -11.13
CA ALA A 242 14.38 12.32 -11.50
C ALA A 242 14.41 13.38 -12.60
N ALA A 243 15.39 14.29 -12.56
CA ALA A 243 15.67 15.15 -13.68
C ALA A 243 15.84 14.29 -14.96
N GLY A 244 14.94 14.46 -15.93
CA GLY A 244 14.96 13.71 -17.19
C GLY A 244 13.86 12.67 -17.42
N GLN A 245 12.93 12.44 -16.47
CA GLN A 245 11.68 11.72 -16.78
C GLN A 245 10.52 12.70 -16.96
N PRO A 246 9.81 12.71 -18.10
CA PRO A 246 8.64 13.56 -18.26
C PRO A 246 7.57 13.16 -17.23
N SER A 247 6.92 14.16 -16.63
CA SER A 247 5.74 14.00 -15.77
C SER A 247 4.62 13.36 -16.60
N GLY A 248 4.53 12.03 -16.53
CA GLY A 248 3.63 11.23 -17.37
C GLY A 248 2.18 11.29 -16.92
N GLY A 249 1.46 12.33 -17.34
CA GLY A 249 0.03 12.22 -17.59
C GLY A 249 -0.16 11.47 -18.92
N GLY A 250 -0.69 10.25 -18.87
CA GLY A 250 -1.06 9.49 -20.05
C GLY A 250 -0.59 8.04 -20.01
N GLY A 251 -1.54 7.12 -19.79
CA GLY A 251 -1.30 5.69 -19.83
C GLY A 251 -0.65 5.26 -21.14
N ARG A 252 0.47 4.53 -21.04
CA ARG A 252 0.94 3.66 -22.12
C ARG A 252 1.09 2.25 -21.56
N ARG A 253 0.36 1.35 -22.21
CA ARG A 253 0.48 -0.10 -22.09
C ARG A 253 1.95 -0.49 -22.26
N LEU A 254 2.47 -1.29 -21.33
CA LEU A 254 3.71 -2.03 -21.52
C LEU A 254 3.47 -3.07 -22.62
N SER A 255 3.99 -2.81 -23.81
CA SER A 255 4.14 -3.82 -24.86
C SER A 255 5.38 -4.66 -24.54
N SER A 256 5.17 -5.94 -24.26
CA SER A 256 6.20 -6.97 -24.20
C SER A 256 6.75 -7.22 -25.62
N GLY A 257 8.04 -6.95 -25.84
CA GLY A 257 8.80 -7.46 -26.98
C GLY A 257 9.71 -8.62 -26.53
N PRO A 258 9.94 -9.65 -27.37
CA PRO A 258 10.64 -10.86 -26.96
C PRO A 258 12.16 -10.69 -26.95
N ARG A 259 12.79 -11.63 -26.25
CA ARG A 259 14.21 -11.83 -25.92
C ARG A 259 15.23 -11.40 -26.96
#